data_AF-A0A940W004-F1
#
_entry.id   AF-A0A940W004-F1
#
_cell.length_a   1.000
_cell.length_b   1.000
_cell.length_c   1.000
_cell.angle_alpha   90.00
_cell.angle_beta   90.00
_cell.angle_gamma   90.00
#
_symmetry.space_group_name_H-M   'P 1'
#
loop_
_entity.id
_entity.type
_entity.pdbx_description
1 polymer ?
#
loop_
_entity_poly.entity_id
_entity_poly.type
_entity_poly.pdbx_seq_one_letter_code
_entity_poly.pdbx_strand_id
1 'polypeptide(L)' 'MVPQTTVHLEGRAAETMLKMMNALEESDDVQNVWANFDISDEAMEAFG' A
#
# COMPACT_ATOMS: atom_id res chain seq x y z
N MET A 1 14.68 -1.84 -1.76
CA MET A 1 14.69 -1.74 -3.24
C MET A 1 13.87 -0.51 -3.60
N VAL A 2 14.32 0.35 -4.51
CA VAL A 2 13.54 1.54 -4.94
C VAL A 2 12.93 1.24 -6.30
N PRO A 3 11.59 1.29 -6.45
CA PRO A 3 10.93 1.06 -7.72
C PRO A 3 11.26 2.19 -8.72
N GLN A 4 11.41 1.83 -9.99
CA GLN A 4 11.76 2.79 -11.06
C GLN A 4 10.52 3.53 -11.62
N THR A 5 9.32 3.07 -11.28
CA THR A 5 8.04 3.61 -11.77
C THR A 5 6.99 3.53 -10.68
N THR A 6 6.12 4.53 -10.60
CA THR A 6 4.98 4.55 -9.69
C THR A 6 3.66 4.28 -10.41
N VAL A 7 2.67 3.76 -9.69
CA VAL A 7 1.32 3.53 -10.18
C VAL A 7 0.33 4.28 -9.29
N HIS A 8 -0.33 5.27 -9.86
CA HIS A 8 -1.34 6.05 -9.15
C HIS A 8 -2.59 5.22 -8.85
N LEU A 9 -3.02 5.21 -7.58
CA LEU A 9 -4.21 4.49 -7.11
C LEU A 9 -5.12 5.43 -6.33
N GLU A 10 -6.42 5.32 -6.60
CA GLU A 10 -7.45 6.11 -5.91
C GLU A 10 -8.68 5.26 -5.59
N GLY A 11 -9.52 5.78 -4.69
CA GLY A 11 -10.80 5.21 -4.32
C GLY A 11 -10.70 3.75 -3.90
N ARG A 12 -11.53 2.89 -4.50
CA ARG A 12 -11.62 1.47 -4.13
C ARG A 12 -10.31 0.70 -4.38
N ALA A 13 -9.53 1.09 -5.38
CA ALA A 13 -8.28 0.42 -5.70
C ALA A 13 -7.21 0.70 -4.62
N ALA A 14 -7.11 1.96 -4.18
CA ALA A 14 -6.26 2.36 -3.06
C ALA A 14 -6.68 1.64 -1.77
N GLU A 15 -7.97 1.64 -1.43
CA GLU A 15 -8.50 0.97 -0.23
C GLU A 15 -8.17 -0.54 -0.22
N THR A 16 -8.29 -1.19 -1.38
CA THR A 16 -7.98 -2.63 -1.50
C THR A 16 -6.48 -2.89 -1.31
N MET A 17 -5.62 -2.03 -1.85
CA MET A 17 -4.17 -2.16 -1.69
C MET A 17 -3.73 -1.91 -0.25
N LEU A 18 -4.30 -0.90 0.43
CA LEU A 18 -4.00 -0.63 1.83
C LEU A 18 -4.42 -1.79 2.75
N LYS A 19 -5.59 -2.40 2.52
CA LYS A 19 -6.01 -3.64 3.23
C LYS A 19 -5.03 -4.77 3.03
N MET A 20 -4.58 -4.98 1.79
CA MET A 20 -3.63 -6.02 1.46
C MET A 20 -2.27 -5.77 2.12
N MET A 21 -1.80 -4.52 2.13
CA MET A 21 -0.54 -4.14 2.77
C MET A 21 -0.58 -4.45 4.27
N ASN A 22 -1.64 -4.03 4.97
CA ASN A 22 -1.80 -4.35 6.40
C ASN A 22 -1.83 -5.86 6.67
N ALA A 23 -2.57 -6.63 5.88
CA ALA A 23 -2.63 -8.09 6.04
C ALA A 23 -1.28 -8.78 5.81
N LEU A 24 -0.42 -8.22 4.94
CA LEU A 24 0.92 -8.72 4.72
C LEU A 24 1.86 -8.35 5.88
N GLU A 25 1.70 -7.18 6.48
CA GLU A 25 2.50 -6.74 7.64
C GLU A 25 2.15 -7.48 8.94
N GLU A 26 0.90 -7.93 9.08
CA GLU A 26 0.47 -8.76 10.21
C GLU A 26 1.00 -10.21 10.16
N SER A 27 1.60 -10.62 9.04
CA SER A 27 2.10 -11.97 8.85
C SER A 27 3.53 -12.11 9.39
N ASP A 28 3.71 -12.95 10.42
CA ASP A 28 5.01 -13.24 11.03
C ASP A 28 6.04 -13.81 10.03
N ASP A 29 5.58 -14.44 8.95
CA ASP A 29 6.41 -15.03 7.90
C ASP A 29 6.87 -14.01 6.84
N VAL A 30 6.26 -12.82 6.80
CA VAL A 30 6.59 -11.77 5.83
C VAL A 30 7.70 -10.89 6.39
N GLN A 31 8.87 -10.95 5.75
CA GLN A 31 10.05 -10.22 6.22
C GLN A 31 10.14 -8.78 5.69
N ASN A 32 9.64 -8.54 4.47
CA ASN A 32 9.70 -7.23 3.83
C ASN A 32 8.55 -7.07 2.83
N VAL A 33 7.95 -5.89 2.80
CA VAL A 33 6.94 -5.50 1.81
C VAL A 33 7.49 -4.31 1.01
N TRP A 34 7.35 -4.36 -0.32
CA TRP A 34 7.68 -3.25 -1.20
C TRP A 34 6.49 -2.95 -2.10
N ALA A 35 6.24 -1.66 -2.28
CA ALA A 35 5.18 -1.19 -3.15
C ALA A 35 5.70 -0.05 -4.03
N ASN A 36 5.06 0.10 -5.18
CA ASN A 36 5.29 1.21 -6.09
C ASN A 36 4.00 1.98 -6.36
N PHE A 37 3.01 1.86 -5.49
CA PHE A 37 1.81 2.66 -5.61
C PHE A 37 2.08 4.10 -5.18
N ASP A 38 1.31 5.00 -5.77
CA ASP A 38 1.19 6.40 -5.38
C ASP A 38 -0.26 6.59 -4.94
N ILE A 39 -0.46 6.85 -3.65
CA ILE A 39 -1.78 7.06 -3.01
C ILE A 39 -1.66 8.39 -2.28
N SER A 40 -2.69 9.24 -2.39
CA SER A 40 -2.68 10.54 -1.71
C SER A 40 -2.61 10.37 -0.19
N ASP A 41 -1.93 11.31 0.47
CA ASP A 41 -1.83 11.34 1.94
C ASP A 41 -3.21 11.32 2.59
N GLU A 42 -4.19 12.05 2.03
CA GLU A 42 -5.59 12.06 2.48
C GLU A 42 -6.23 10.66 2.47
N ALA A 43 -5.96 9.84 1.45
CA ALA A 43 -6.49 8.49 1.34
C ALA A 43 -5.78 7.51 2.28
N MET A 44 -4.50 7.77 2.58
CA MET A 44 -3.71 7.00 3.54
C MET A 44 -4.14 7.30 4.98
N GLU A 45 -4.36 8.58 5.30
CA GLU A 45 -4.87 9.06 6.59
C GLU A 45 -6.30 8.59 6.86
N ALA A 46 -7.16 8.52 5.83
CA ALA A 46 -8.51 7.98 5.96
C ALA A 46 -8.55 6.48 6.29
N PHE A 47 -7.42 5.77 6.16
CA PHE A 47 -7.29 4.33 6.36
C PHE A 47 -6.57 3.95 7.67
N GLY A 48 -5.81 4.88 8.26
CA GLY A 48 -5.11 4.70 9.55
C GLY A 48 -6.03 4.89 10.76
#